data_AF-A0A1X1V5A0-F1
#
_entry.id   AF-A0A1X1V5A0-F1
#
_cell.length_a   1.000
_cell.length_b   1.000
_cell.length_c   1.000
_cell.angle_alpha   90.00
_cell.angle_beta   90.00
_cell.angle_gamma   90.00
#
_symmetry.space_group_name_H-M   'P 1'
#
loop_
_entity.id
_entity.type
_entity.pdbx_description
1 polymer ?
#
loop_
_entity_poly.entity_id
_entity_poly.type
_entity_poly.pdbx_seq_one_letter_code
_entity_poly.pdbx_strand_id
1 'polypeptide(L)'
;MALVAHDCENTATALRETFGWPDPFHDPGVGEFGLVNAVFAVGDSFVEVVSPVQPDTTAGRYLARRGSDSGYMAIFQMPSLEEARRRVNDLGVRVVWKVDLDDIAGTHLHPKDTPGAIVSLDWASPTDSWRWAGPAWTGTVPDHPAGGIAGITVEVQEPAEAARRWARVLGLDAEVEDGVAHVRLDPAGQSLRFVPSVDGRAEGITEIWLTPGLPGLPNGSGPVAEIGGVHS
;
A
#
# COMPACT_ATOMS: atom_id res chain seq x y z
N MET A 1 -2.97 2.01 0.05
CA MET A 1 -1.54 1.79 -0.32
C MET A 1 -0.87 3.13 -0.55
N ALA A 2 0.42 3.27 -0.27
CA ALA A 2 1.19 4.48 -0.58
C ALA A 2 2.19 4.27 -1.72
N LEU A 3 2.23 5.24 -2.63
CA LEU A 3 3.28 5.48 -3.62
C LEU A 3 4.26 6.51 -3.06
N VAL A 4 5.54 6.40 -3.39
CA VAL A 4 6.50 7.47 -3.14
C VAL A 4 6.98 8.05 -4.46
N ALA A 5 6.94 9.37 -4.56
CA ALA A 5 7.28 10.10 -5.77
C ALA A 5 8.25 11.26 -5.49
N HIS A 6 9.08 11.59 -6.48
CA HIS A 6 9.91 12.80 -6.43
C HIS A 6 9.08 14.08 -6.46
N ASP A 7 7.92 14.05 -7.11
CA ASP A 7 6.99 15.17 -7.21
C ASP A 7 5.56 14.68 -6.90
N CYS A 8 5.04 15.07 -5.73
CA CYS A 8 3.71 14.66 -5.28
C CYS A 8 2.60 15.20 -6.19
N GLU A 9 2.69 16.47 -6.58
CA GLU A 9 1.61 17.15 -7.31
C GLU A 9 1.52 16.66 -8.75
N ASN A 10 2.68 16.44 -9.40
CA ASN A 10 2.72 15.88 -10.75
C ASN A 10 2.12 14.47 -10.79
N THR A 11 2.50 13.60 -9.86
CA THR A 11 1.96 12.23 -9.77
C THR A 11 0.47 12.24 -9.40
N ALA A 12 0.05 13.09 -8.45
CA ALA A 12 -1.35 13.27 -8.10
C ALA A 12 -2.21 13.76 -9.28
N THR A 13 -1.68 14.70 -10.08
CA THR A 13 -2.34 15.19 -11.29
C THR A 13 -2.49 14.07 -12.32
N ALA A 14 -1.45 13.28 -12.57
CA ALA A 14 -1.51 12.15 -13.49
C ALA A 14 -2.56 11.10 -13.05
N LEU A 15 -2.68 10.80 -11.76
CA LEU A 15 -3.71 9.89 -11.22
C LEU A 15 -5.12 10.43 -11.48
N ARG A 16 -5.35 11.73 -11.24
CA ARG A 16 -6.64 12.39 -11.50
C ARG A 16 -7.01 12.36 -12.97
N GLU A 17 -6.08 12.69 -13.85
CA GLU A 17 -6.34 12.73 -15.30
C GLU A 17 -6.59 11.33 -15.87
N THR A 18 -5.86 10.32 -15.38
CA THR A 18 -5.96 8.93 -15.87
C THR A 18 -7.23 8.25 -15.39
N PHE A 19 -7.58 8.43 -14.11
CA PHE A 19 -8.68 7.68 -13.48
C PHE A 19 -9.91 8.52 -13.18
N GLY A 20 -9.92 9.81 -13.54
CA GLY A 20 -11.02 10.72 -13.22
C GLY A 20 -11.30 10.85 -11.72
N TRP A 21 -10.30 10.60 -10.87
CA TRP A 21 -10.46 10.69 -9.42
C TRP A 21 -10.68 12.14 -8.95
N PRO A 22 -11.44 12.34 -7.86
CA PRO A 22 -11.67 13.67 -7.30
C PRO A 22 -10.39 14.29 -6.73
N ASP A 23 -10.50 15.53 -6.26
CA ASP A 23 -9.38 16.20 -5.58
C ASP A 23 -8.93 15.39 -4.35
N PRO A 24 -7.61 15.22 -4.14
CA PRO A 24 -7.09 14.46 -3.03
C PRO A 24 -7.25 15.20 -1.71
N PHE A 25 -7.27 14.43 -0.61
CA PHE A 25 -7.02 14.97 0.70
C PHE A 25 -5.51 15.12 0.95
N HIS A 26 -5.08 16.27 1.46
CA HIS A 26 -3.71 16.51 1.90
C HIS A 26 -3.65 16.46 3.43
N ASP A 27 -3.00 15.44 3.97
CA ASP A 27 -2.88 15.26 5.41
C ASP A 27 -1.69 16.06 5.97
N PRO A 28 -1.92 17.08 6.84
CA PRO A 28 -0.81 17.76 7.50
C PRO A 28 0.00 16.83 8.43
N GLY A 29 -0.56 15.70 8.85
CA GLY A 29 0.09 14.72 9.73
C GLY A 29 1.36 14.11 9.14
N VAL A 30 1.44 13.93 7.82
CA VAL A 30 2.65 13.36 7.19
C VAL A 30 3.87 14.29 7.29
N GLY A 31 3.66 15.56 7.64
CA GLY A 31 4.71 16.52 7.93
C GLY A 31 5.61 16.11 9.10
N GLU A 32 5.11 15.28 10.05
CA GLU A 32 5.92 14.68 11.12
C GLU A 32 7.07 13.82 10.56
N PHE A 33 6.87 13.24 9.38
CA PHE A 33 7.86 12.42 8.68
C PHE A 33 8.68 13.21 7.66
N GLY A 34 8.49 14.54 7.59
CA GLY A 34 9.13 15.42 6.62
C GLY A 34 8.58 15.25 5.20
N LEU A 35 7.32 14.85 5.07
CA LEU A 35 6.66 14.54 3.80
C LEU A 35 5.49 15.51 3.53
N VAL A 36 5.12 15.61 2.26
CA VAL A 36 3.78 16.01 1.82
C VAL A 36 3.10 14.81 1.19
N ASN A 37 1.77 14.81 1.14
CA ASN A 37 1.02 13.75 0.50
C ASN A 37 -0.19 14.25 -0.30
N ALA A 38 -0.78 13.34 -1.06
CA ALA A 38 -2.08 13.47 -1.71
C ALA A 38 -2.79 12.11 -1.60
N VAL A 39 -3.94 12.05 -0.94
CA VAL A 39 -4.70 10.83 -0.67
C VAL A 39 -5.99 10.81 -1.49
N PHE A 40 -6.16 9.76 -2.28
CA PHE A 40 -7.33 9.50 -3.11
C PHE A 40 -8.15 8.37 -2.51
N ALA A 41 -9.44 8.61 -2.31
CA ALA A 41 -10.40 7.54 -2.06
C ALA A 41 -10.59 6.73 -3.35
N VAL A 42 -10.48 5.40 -3.25
CA VAL A 42 -10.63 4.46 -4.36
C VAL A 42 -11.57 3.36 -3.90
N GLY A 43 -12.87 3.62 -4.08
CA GLY A 43 -13.94 2.78 -3.55
C GLY A 43 -13.83 2.61 -2.03
N ASP A 44 -13.72 1.37 -1.53
CA ASP A 44 -13.56 1.04 -0.10
C ASP A 44 -12.13 1.20 0.45
N SER A 45 -11.21 1.65 -0.40
CA SER A 45 -9.77 1.75 -0.11
C SER A 45 -9.23 3.13 -0.46
N PHE A 46 -7.91 3.31 -0.35
CA PHE A 46 -7.26 4.57 -0.74
C PHE A 46 -5.88 4.34 -1.36
N VAL A 47 -5.51 5.26 -2.25
CA VAL A 47 -4.16 5.41 -2.80
C VAL A 47 -3.60 6.73 -2.31
N GLU A 48 -2.45 6.68 -1.66
CA GLU A 48 -1.70 7.85 -1.21
C GLU A 48 -0.46 8.03 -2.09
N VAL A 49 -0.14 9.26 -2.46
CA VAL A 49 1.17 9.64 -2.98
C VAL A 49 1.88 10.41 -1.88
N VAL A 50 3.09 10.02 -1.50
CA VAL A 50 3.95 10.79 -0.58
C VAL A 50 5.20 11.28 -1.29
N SER A 51 5.68 12.46 -0.91
CA SER A 51 6.95 13.01 -1.41
C SER A 51 7.74 13.67 -0.29
N PRO A 52 9.06 13.42 -0.19
CA PRO A 52 9.90 14.04 0.82
C PRO A 52 10.16 15.52 0.54
N VAL A 53 9.87 16.38 1.53
CA VAL A 53 10.15 17.83 1.46
C VAL A 53 11.25 18.26 2.43
N GLN A 54 11.76 17.32 3.24
CA GLN A 54 12.92 17.50 4.11
C GLN A 54 14.06 16.54 3.70
N PRO A 55 15.33 16.90 3.96
CA PRO A 55 16.45 15.99 3.74
C PRO A 55 16.38 14.78 4.68
N ASP A 56 17.06 13.69 4.30
CA ASP A 56 17.27 12.49 5.13
C ASP A 56 16.00 11.81 5.68
N THR A 57 14.87 11.96 5.00
CA THR A 57 13.64 11.22 5.30
C THR A 57 13.76 9.74 4.89
N THR A 58 12.94 8.87 5.49
CA THR A 58 12.87 7.45 5.10
C THR A 58 12.39 7.30 3.65
N ALA A 59 11.41 8.11 3.24
CA ALA A 59 10.93 8.14 1.86
C ALA A 59 12.02 8.60 0.88
N GLY A 60 12.78 9.65 1.22
CA GLY A 60 13.89 10.14 0.39
C GLY A 60 15.00 9.10 0.21
N ARG A 61 15.41 8.41 1.28
CA ARG A 61 16.36 7.29 1.18
C ARG A 61 15.81 6.13 0.34
N TYR A 62 14.52 5.86 0.42
CA TYR A 62 13.87 4.83 -0.38
C TYR A 62 13.90 5.19 -1.87
N LEU A 63 13.49 6.41 -2.24
CA LEU A 63 13.58 6.92 -3.62
C LEU A 63 14.99 6.82 -4.18
N ALA A 64 16.00 7.29 -3.44
CA ALA A 64 17.39 7.24 -3.87
C ALA A 64 17.89 5.80 -4.09
N ARG A 65 17.50 4.86 -3.22
CA ARG A 65 17.83 3.43 -3.39
C ARG A 65 17.10 2.81 -4.58
N ARG A 66 15.86 3.22 -4.81
CA ARG A 66 15.02 2.68 -5.88
C ARG A 66 15.43 3.22 -7.26
N GLY A 67 15.92 4.46 -7.31
CA GLY A 67 16.30 5.17 -8.52
C GLY A 67 15.10 5.66 -9.35
N SER A 68 13.88 5.50 -8.85
CA SER A 68 12.63 5.87 -9.50
C SER A 68 11.54 6.10 -8.45
N ASP A 69 10.43 6.70 -8.87
CA ASP A 69 9.16 6.58 -8.15
C ASP A 69 8.77 5.09 -8.06
N SER A 70 8.04 4.70 -7.01
CA SER A 70 7.66 3.31 -6.76
C SER A 70 6.58 3.20 -5.69
N GLY A 71 5.91 2.05 -5.60
CA GLY A 71 5.12 1.75 -4.43
C GLY A 71 6.00 1.65 -3.17
N TYR A 72 5.50 2.25 -2.09
CA TYR A 72 6.25 2.51 -0.87
C TYR A 72 5.77 1.67 0.30
N MET A 73 4.45 1.64 0.50
CA MET A 73 3.82 0.97 1.65
C MET A 73 2.53 0.26 1.26
N ALA A 74 2.41 -1.01 1.66
CA ALA A 74 1.17 -1.77 1.62
C ALA A 74 0.52 -1.74 3.02
N ILE A 75 -0.73 -1.32 3.09
CA ILE A 75 -1.49 -1.16 4.34
C ILE A 75 -2.60 -2.20 4.34
N PHE A 76 -2.66 -3.01 5.39
CA PHE A 76 -3.59 -4.13 5.49
C PHE A 76 -4.49 -3.99 6.70
N GLN A 77 -5.78 -4.14 6.47
CA GLN A 77 -6.76 -4.18 7.53
C GLN A 77 -6.77 -5.51 8.25
N MET A 78 -6.62 -5.48 9.57
CA MET A 78 -6.64 -6.62 10.44
C MET A 78 -7.98 -6.66 11.20
N PRO A 79 -8.67 -7.81 11.25
CA PRO A 79 -9.84 -7.98 12.11
C PRO A 79 -9.51 -7.76 13.59
N SER A 80 -8.30 -8.16 14.00
CA SER A 80 -7.75 -7.94 15.33
C SER A 80 -6.27 -7.54 15.23
N LEU A 81 -5.99 -6.26 15.49
CA LEU A 81 -4.61 -5.78 15.50
C LEU A 81 -3.80 -6.36 16.67
N GLU A 82 -4.44 -6.73 17.77
CA GLU A 82 -3.79 -7.39 18.90
C GLU A 82 -3.24 -8.76 18.49
N GLU A 83 -4.05 -9.59 17.83
CA GLU A 83 -3.62 -10.90 17.33
C GLU A 83 -2.54 -10.77 16.27
N ALA A 84 -2.68 -9.79 15.37
CA ALA A 84 -1.67 -9.50 14.36
C ALA A 84 -0.33 -9.11 14.99
N ARG A 85 -0.34 -8.25 16.02
CA ARG A 85 0.87 -7.85 16.76
C ARG A 85 1.51 -9.01 17.51
N ARG A 86 0.71 -9.89 18.15
CA ARG A 86 1.23 -11.12 18.78
C ARG A 86 1.96 -11.99 17.77
N ARG A 87 1.32 -12.25 16.63
CA ARG A 87 1.90 -13.03 15.52
C ARG A 87 3.20 -12.42 14.99
N VAL A 88 3.25 -11.11 14.75
CA VAL A 88 4.45 -10.38 14.32
C VAL A 88 5.58 -10.52 15.34
N ASN A 89 5.28 -10.38 16.63
CA ASN A 89 6.25 -10.56 17.71
C ASN A 89 6.80 -11.99 17.77
N ASP A 90 5.93 -13.00 17.69
CA ASP A 90 6.33 -14.42 17.73
C ASP A 90 7.20 -14.80 16.52
N LEU A 91 7.00 -14.12 15.39
CA LEU A 91 7.81 -14.25 14.17
C LEU A 91 9.13 -13.46 14.21
N GLY A 92 9.43 -12.75 15.31
CA GLY A 92 10.61 -11.91 15.48
C GLY A 92 10.68 -10.75 14.49
N VAL A 93 9.55 -10.30 13.96
CA VAL A 93 9.47 -9.16 13.02
C VAL A 93 9.62 -7.86 13.82
N ARG A 94 10.49 -6.96 13.37
CA ARG A 94 10.69 -5.67 14.05
C ARG A 94 9.56 -4.71 13.69
N VAL A 95 9.08 -3.98 14.69
CA VAL A 95 8.16 -2.85 14.54
C VAL A 95 8.96 -1.55 14.57
N VAL A 96 8.72 -0.67 13.59
CA VAL A 96 9.44 0.62 13.49
C VAL A 96 8.57 1.81 13.89
N TRP A 97 7.25 1.65 13.83
CA TRP A 97 6.32 2.68 14.24
C TRP A 97 4.99 2.06 14.66
N LYS A 98 4.29 2.73 15.57
CA LYS A 98 3.01 2.28 16.09
C LYS A 98 2.18 3.49 16.52
N VAL A 99 0.87 3.43 16.27
CA VAL A 99 -0.13 4.33 16.84
C VAL A 99 -1.32 3.52 17.36
N ASP A 100 -1.92 3.99 18.45
CA ASP A 100 -3.19 3.49 19.00
C ASP A 100 -4.08 4.70 19.30
N LEU A 101 -5.09 4.95 18.46
CA LEU A 101 -6.18 5.89 18.70
C LEU A 101 -7.47 5.11 18.97
N ASP A 102 -8.50 5.80 19.46
CA ASP A 102 -9.77 5.17 19.82
C ASP A 102 -10.50 4.54 18.62
N ASP A 103 -10.36 5.15 17.44
CA ASP A 103 -11.05 4.79 16.19
C ASP A 103 -10.14 4.18 15.13
N ILE A 104 -8.81 4.25 15.29
CA ILE A 104 -7.84 3.65 14.38
C ILE A 104 -6.52 3.32 15.08
N ALA A 105 -5.88 2.24 14.67
CA ALA A 105 -4.56 1.85 15.15
C ALA A 105 -3.73 1.28 14.00
N GLY A 106 -2.42 1.51 14.03
CA GLY A 106 -1.49 1.12 12.97
C GLY A 106 -0.18 0.57 13.52
N THR A 107 0.48 -0.29 12.75
CA THR A 107 1.77 -0.91 13.11
C THR A 107 2.63 -1.05 11.86
N HIS A 108 3.68 -0.24 11.75
CA HIS A 108 4.61 -0.32 10.62
C HIS A 108 5.71 -1.33 10.93
N LEU A 109 5.91 -2.26 10.00
CA LEU A 109 6.93 -3.29 10.10
C LEU A 109 8.24 -2.80 9.47
N HIS A 110 9.36 -3.29 10.01
CA HIS A 110 10.67 -2.97 9.45
C HIS A 110 10.81 -3.61 8.05
N PRO A 111 11.15 -2.85 6.98
CA PRO A 111 11.11 -3.35 5.61
C PRO A 111 12.10 -4.49 5.33
N LYS A 112 13.17 -4.62 6.12
CA LYS A 112 14.08 -5.79 6.04
C LYS A 112 13.44 -7.11 6.49
N ASP A 113 12.28 -7.06 7.17
CA ASP A 113 11.57 -8.26 7.64
C ASP A 113 10.37 -8.60 6.74
N THR A 114 10.02 -7.73 5.79
CA THR A 114 8.97 -7.87 4.78
C THR A 114 9.52 -7.46 3.40
N PRO A 115 10.12 -8.39 2.63
CA PRO A 115 10.79 -8.08 1.37
C PRO A 115 9.90 -7.28 0.40
N GLY A 116 10.49 -6.32 -0.32
CA GLY A 116 9.82 -5.52 -1.34
C GLY A 116 8.93 -4.35 -0.88
N ALA A 117 8.56 -4.19 0.40
CA ALA A 117 7.77 -3.04 0.83
C ALA A 117 7.88 -2.71 2.32
N ILE A 118 7.43 -1.51 2.71
CA ILE A 118 6.97 -1.28 4.08
C ILE A 118 5.56 -1.88 4.18
N VAL A 119 5.32 -2.69 5.21
CA VAL A 119 3.99 -3.25 5.49
C VAL A 119 3.44 -2.58 6.74
N SER A 120 2.20 -2.12 6.66
CA SER A 120 1.43 -1.64 7.80
C SER A 120 0.28 -2.59 8.11
N LEU A 121 0.11 -2.92 9.38
CA LEU A 121 -1.02 -3.67 9.90
C LEU A 121 -1.92 -2.71 10.68
N ASP A 122 -3.15 -2.57 10.23
CA ASP A 122 -4.04 -1.51 10.67
C ASP A 122 -5.39 -2.07 11.10
N TRP A 123 -6.06 -1.35 11.99
CA TRP A 123 -7.40 -1.65 12.44
C TRP A 123 -8.15 -0.35 12.60
N ALA A 124 -9.43 -0.33 12.22
CA ALA A 124 -10.31 0.82 12.36
C ALA A 124 -11.66 0.41 12.98
N SER A 125 -12.32 1.37 13.63
CA SER A 125 -13.66 1.22 14.18
C SER A 125 -14.47 2.50 13.93
N PRO A 126 -15.51 2.47 13.07
CA PRO A 126 -16.00 1.33 12.30
C PRO A 126 -14.97 0.68 11.38
N THR A 127 -15.19 -0.59 11.01
CA THR A 127 -14.25 -1.39 10.21
C THR A 127 -13.74 -0.61 8.99
N ASP A 128 -14.61 0.01 8.20
CA ASP A 128 -14.20 0.68 6.96
C ASP A 128 -13.92 2.19 7.14
N SER A 129 -13.75 2.69 8.38
CA SER A 129 -13.52 4.10 8.67
C SER A 129 -12.03 4.45 8.68
N TRP A 130 -11.41 4.42 7.49
CA TRP A 130 -9.99 4.71 7.30
C TRP A 130 -9.65 6.17 7.56
N ARG A 131 -9.39 6.56 8.82
CA ARG A 131 -8.96 7.93 9.17
C ARG A 131 -7.81 8.45 8.27
N TRP A 132 -6.91 7.56 7.84
CA TRP A 132 -5.80 7.88 6.92
C TRP A 132 -6.26 8.38 5.53
N ALA A 133 -7.47 8.01 5.10
CA ALA A 133 -8.08 8.49 3.86
C ALA A 133 -8.69 9.90 3.99
N GLY A 134 -8.69 10.46 5.20
CA GLY A 134 -9.05 11.86 5.46
C GLY A 134 -10.28 12.05 6.36
N PRO A 135 -10.68 13.32 6.59
CA PRO A 135 -11.68 13.66 7.60
C PRO A 135 -13.05 13.01 7.37
N ALA A 136 -13.45 12.79 6.10
CA ALA A 136 -14.71 12.14 5.77
C ALA A 136 -14.78 10.68 6.26
N TRP A 137 -13.63 10.03 6.43
CA TRP A 137 -13.51 8.64 6.87
C TRP A 137 -13.26 8.49 8.37
N THR A 138 -13.24 9.60 9.12
CA THR A 138 -12.92 9.57 10.55
C THR A 138 -14.18 9.25 11.37
N GLY A 139 -14.25 8.02 11.90
CA GLY A 139 -15.41 7.53 12.66
C GLY A 139 -16.67 7.29 11.81
N THR A 140 -16.56 7.44 10.48
CA THR A 140 -17.63 7.25 9.51
C THR A 140 -17.10 6.54 8.27
N VAL A 141 -17.99 5.84 7.55
CA VAL A 141 -17.69 5.24 6.24
C VAL A 141 -18.44 6.07 5.19
N PRO A 142 -17.75 6.89 4.36
CA PRO A 142 -18.38 7.66 3.31
C PRO A 142 -19.07 6.76 2.28
N ASP A 143 -20.04 7.31 1.55
CA ASP A 143 -20.58 6.64 0.38
C ASP A 143 -19.46 6.44 -0.66
N HIS A 144 -19.24 5.19 -1.07
CA HIS A 144 -18.24 4.84 -2.06
C HIS A 144 -18.76 3.75 -3.01
N PRO A 145 -18.26 3.67 -4.26
CA PRO A 145 -18.53 2.52 -5.12
C PRO A 145 -17.93 1.25 -4.51
N ALA A 146 -18.52 0.09 -4.80
CA ALA A 146 -17.97 -1.19 -4.36
C ALA A 146 -16.63 -1.48 -5.03
N GLY A 147 -15.74 -2.16 -4.30
CA GLY A 147 -14.38 -2.47 -4.75
C GLY A 147 -13.40 -1.35 -4.45
N GLY A 148 -12.19 -1.47 -4.98
CA GLY A 148 -11.08 -0.56 -4.68
C GLY A 148 -9.79 -1.12 -5.26
N ILE A 149 -8.74 -1.15 -4.43
CA ILE A 149 -7.54 -1.92 -4.73
C ILE A 149 -7.88 -3.41 -4.68
N ALA A 150 -7.69 -4.11 -5.80
CA ALA A 150 -7.88 -5.56 -5.95
C ALA A 150 -6.57 -6.35 -5.69
N GLY A 151 -5.42 -5.69 -5.75
CA GLY A 151 -4.15 -6.36 -5.49
C GLY A 151 -2.92 -5.53 -5.81
N ILE A 152 -1.76 -6.14 -5.61
CA ILE A 152 -0.46 -5.55 -5.95
C ILE A 152 0.50 -6.61 -6.50
N THR A 153 1.46 -6.18 -7.32
CA THR A 153 2.65 -6.96 -7.65
C THR A 153 3.87 -6.40 -6.92
N VAL A 154 4.63 -7.30 -6.30
CA VAL A 154 5.89 -7.01 -5.61
C VAL A 154 7.03 -7.72 -6.32
N GLU A 155 7.99 -6.95 -6.83
CA GLU A 155 9.24 -7.45 -7.37
C GLU A 155 10.24 -7.71 -6.23
N VAL A 156 10.72 -8.94 -6.14
CA VAL A 156 11.63 -9.43 -5.09
C VAL A 156 12.63 -10.43 -5.67
N GLN A 157 13.78 -10.61 -5.03
CA GLN A 157 14.80 -11.55 -5.49
C GLN A 157 14.32 -13.01 -5.38
N GLU A 158 13.62 -13.35 -4.29
CA GLU A 158 13.14 -14.70 -3.99
C GLU A 158 11.62 -14.71 -3.77
N PRO A 159 10.80 -14.80 -4.85
CA PRO A 159 9.34 -14.63 -4.77
C PRO A 159 8.63 -15.58 -3.81
N ALA A 160 9.01 -16.86 -3.83
CA ALA A 160 8.41 -17.87 -2.97
C ALA A 160 8.72 -17.61 -1.49
N GLU A 161 9.92 -17.14 -1.17
CA GLU A 161 10.31 -16.83 0.22
C GLU A 161 9.60 -15.57 0.72
N ALA A 162 9.55 -14.52 -0.11
CA ALA A 162 8.84 -13.29 0.19
C ALA A 162 7.34 -13.54 0.41
N ALA A 163 6.68 -14.28 -0.48
CA ALA A 163 5.26 -14.61 -0.36
C ALA A 163 4.98 -15.37 0.94
N ARG A 164 5.75 -16.41 1.26
CA ARG A 164 5.61 -17.15 2.53
C ARG A 164 5.87 -16.25 3.74
N ARG A 165 6.80 -15.30 3.64
CA ARG A 165 7.08 -14.35 4.73
C ARG A 165 5.90 -13.41 4.95
N TRP A 166 5.37 -12.81 3.88
CA TRP A 166 4.20 -11.95 3.94
C TRP A 166 2.96 -12.71 4.43
N ALA A 167 2.70 -13.91 3.91
CA ALA A 167 1.61 -14.76 4.35
C ALA A 167 1.66 -15.03 5.86
N ARG A 168 2.84 -15.43 6.40
CA ARG A 168 3.00 -15.61 7.85
C ARG A 168 2.76 -14.33 8.64
N VAL A 169 3.24 -13.18 8.16
CA VAL A 169 3.01 -11.87 8.80
C VAL A 169 1.52 -11.54 8.81
N LEU A 170 0.82 -11.76 7.70
CA LEU A 170 -0.60 -11.47 7.51
C LEU A 170 -1.55 -12.52 8.09
N GLY A 171 -1.02 -13.70 8.48
CA GLY A 171 -1.81 -14.79 9.05
C GLY A 171 -2.59 -15.55 7.98
N LEU A 172 -1.98 -15.68 6.81
CA LEU A 172 -2.52 -16.27 5.59
C LEU A 172 -1.60 -17.38 5.11
N ASP A 173 -2.02 -18.06 4.04
CA ASP A 173 -1.21 -19.03 3.31
C ASP A 173 -0.66 -18.43 2.01
N ALA A 174 0.47 -18.96 1.57
CA ALA A 174 1.09 -18.61 0.29
C ALA A 174 1.00 -19.79 -0.67
N GLU A 175 0.64 -19.49 -1.91
CA GLU A 175 0.65 -20.42 -3.04
C GLU A 175 1.83 -20.12 -3.95
N VAL A 176 2.50 -21.14 -4.48
CA VAL A 176 3.64 -20.98 -5.39
C VAL A 176 3.44 -21.91 -6.56
N GLU A 177 3.36 -21.35 -7.77
CA GLU A 177 3.15 -22.08 -9.02
C GLU A 177 4.00 -21.44 -10.12
N ASP A 178 4.77 -22.26 -10.85
CA ASP A 178 5.58 -21.84 -12.00
C ASP A 178 6.47 -20.59 -11.80
N GLY A 179 7.06 -20.45 -10.60
CA GLY A 179 7.96 -19.34 -10.26
C GLY A 179 7.25 -18.02 -9.89
N VAL A 180 5.91 -18.00 -9.91
CA VAL A 180 5.09 -16.92 -9.39
C VAL A 180 4.52 -17.34 -8.04
N ALA A 181 4.55 -16.44 -7.06
CA ALA A 181 3.99 -16.71 -5.75
C ALA A 181 2.84 -15.75 -5.43
N HIS A 182 1.81 -16.27 -4.78
CA HIS A 182 0.57 -15.56 -4.50
C HIS A 182 0.19 -15.66 -3.02
N VAL A 183 -0.41 -14.60 -2.50
CA VAL A 183 -1.10 -14.60 -1.20
C VAL A 183 -2.49 -14.04 -1.44
N ARG A 184 -3.54 -14.80 -1.09
CA ARG A 184 -4.93 -14.38 -1.28
C ARG A 184 -5.52 -13.88 0.03
N LEU A 185 -6.24 -12.77 -0.06
CA LEU A 185 -7.05 -12.20 1.01
C LEU A 185 -8.52 -12.43 0.65
N ASP A 186 -8.95 -13.70 0.68
CA ASP A 186 -10.26 -14.13 0.18
C ASP A 186 -11.45 -13.30 0.72
N PRO A 187 -11.51 -12.95 2.03
CA PRO A 187 -12.61 -12.14 2.54
C PRO A 187 -12.70 -10.74 1.90
N ALA A 188 -11.57 -10.19 1.45
CA ALA A 188 -11.48 -8.89 0.79
C ALA A 188 -11.51 -8.99 -0.75
N GLY A 189 -11.51 -10.19 -1.32
CA GLY A 189 -11.37 -10.38 -2.77
C GLY A 189 -10.06 -9.84 -3.34
N GLN A 190 -9.02 -9.70 -2.51
CA GLN A 190 -7.75 -9.11 -2.86
C GLN A 190 -6.65 -10.16 -3.03
N SER A 191 -5.61 -9.83 -3.81
CA SER A 191 -4.47 -10.74 -4.00
C SER A 191 -3.14 -10.01 -4.10
N LEU A 192 -2.10 -10.66 -3.59
CA LEU A 192 -0.72 -10.22 -3.71
C LEU A 192 -0.01 -11.16 -4.66
N ARG A 193 0.76 -10.61 -5.59
CA ARG A 193 1.63 -11.36 -6.51
C ARG A 193 3.08 -10.99 -6.26
N PHE A 194 3.93 -12.00 -6.14
CA PHE A 194 5.37 -11.84 -6.00
C PHE A 194 6.04 -12.39 -7.25
N VAL A 195 6.91 -11.59 -7.85
CA VAL A 195 7.63 -11.92 -9.09
C VAL A 195 9.13 -11.67 -8.93
N PRO A 196 9.99 -12.35 -9.70
CA PRO A 196 11.42 -12.07 -9.68
C PRO A 196 11.69 -10.60 -10.03
N SER A 197 12.51 -9.94 -9.23
CA SER A 197 13.00 -8.59 -9.56
C SER A 197 13.89 -8.64 -10.81
N VAL A 198 13.82 -7.59 -11.63
CA VAL A 198 14.73 -7.41 -12.76
C VAL A 198 16.13 -7.04 -12.27
N ASP A 199 17.16 -7.64 -12.86
CA ASP A 199 18.56 -7.40 -12.51
C ASP A 199 18.89 -5.90 -12.42
N GLY A 200 19.50 -5.50 -11.29
CA GLY A 200 19.95 -4.12 -11.06
C GLY A 200 18.88 -3.16 -10.51
N ARG A 201 17.59 -3.54 -10.50
CA ARG A 201 16.54 -2.83 -9.75
C ARG A 201 16.53 -3.38 -8.32
N ALA A 202 16.43 -2.51 -7.30
CA ALA A 202 16.10 -2.96 -5.93
C ALA A 202 14.76 -3.74 -5.88
N GLU A 203 14.33 -4.23 -4.73
CA GLU A 203 12.98 -4.80 -4.57
C GLU A 203 11.94 -3.68 -4.37
N GLY A 204 10.68 -3.92 -4.74
CA GLY A 204 9.64 -2.90 -4.62
C GLY A 204 8.27 -3.35 -5.11
N ILE A 205 7.22 -2.62 -4.70
CA ILE A 205 5.90 -2.72 -5.33
C ILE A 205 5.98 -2.03 -6.69
N THR A 206 5.56 -2.73 -7.73
CA THR A 206 5.65 -2.26 -9.13
C THR A 206 4.34 -2.28 -9.88
N GLU A 207 3.30 -2.91 -9.33
CA GLU A 207 1.96 -2.83 -9.88
C GLU A 207 0.89 -2.74 -8.80
N ILE A 208 -0.18 -2.02 -9.10
CA ILE A 208 -1.42 -1.97 -8.34
C ILE A 208 -2.55 -2.44 -9.25
N TRP A 209 -3.47 -3.24 -8.74
CA TRP A 209 -4.63 -3.69 -9.50
C TRP A 209 -5.86 -3.03 -8.92
N LEU A 210 -6.70 -2.48 -9.77
CA LEU A 210 -7.95 -1.84 -9.38
C LEU A 210 -9.14 -2.72 -9.78
N THR A 211 -10.20 -2.66 -8.99
CA THR A 211 -11.43 -3.42 -9.26
C THR A 211 -12.04 -2.94 -10.58
N PRO A 212 -12.34 -3.83 -11.54
CA PRO A 212 -12.97 -3.44 -12.79
C PRO A 212 -14.31 -2.73 -12.57
N GLY A 213 -14.56 -1.66 -13.33
CA GLY A 213 -15.81 -0.91 -13.26
C GLY A 213 -15.88 0.15 -12.16
N LEU A 214 -14.78 0.43 -11.44
CA LEU A 214 -14.72 1.62 -10.60
C LEU A 214 -14.94 2.88 -11.45
N PRO A 215 -15.67 3.89 -10.93
CA PRO A 215 -15.88 5.16 -11.61
C PRO A 215 -14.56 5.77 -12.08
N GLY A 216 -14.51 6.13 -13.37
CA GLY A 216 -13.36 6.77 -14.00
C GLY A 216 -12.27 5.82 -14.49
N LEU A 217 -12.38 4.49 -14.27
CA LEU A 217 -11.52 3.53 -14.96
C LEU A 217 -11.95 3.32 -16.42
N PRO A 218 -10.99 3.11 -17.36
CA PRO A 218 -11.30 2.69 -18.71
C PRO A 218 -12.05 1.34 -18.73
N ASN A 219 -12.95 1.17 -19.70
CA ASN A 219 -13.63 -0.11 -19.91
C ASN A 219 -12.65 -1.12 -20.54
N GLY A 220 -12.23 -2.14 -19.79
CA GLY A 220 -11.35 -3.19 -20.29
C GLY A 220 -10.62 -3.95 -19.18
N SER A 221 -9.83 -4.95 -19.57
CA SER A 221 -8.90 -5.68 -18.70
C SER A 221 -7.49 -5.54 -19.26
N GLY A 222 -6.50 -5.26 -18.41
CA GLY A 222 -5.10 -5.03 -18.80
C GLY A 222 -4.53 -3.75 -18.21
N PRO A 223 -3.22 -3.48 -18.39
CA PRO A 223 -2.58 -2.29 -17.88
C PRO A 223 -3.22 -1.04 -18.50
N VAL A 224 -3.63 -0.12 -17.64
CA VAL A 224 -4.21 1.18 -17.94
C VAL A 224 -3.13 2.24 -18.05
N ALA A 225 -2.17 2.27 -17.13
CA ALA A 225 -1.13 3.31 -17.07
C ALA A 225 0.11 2.87 -16.26
N GLU A 226 1.20 3.62 -16.39
CA GLU A 226 2.35 3.61 -15.47
C GLU A 226 2.45 4.99 -14.83
N ILE A 227 2.19 5.09 -13.53
CA ILE A 227 2.16 6.36 -12.79
C ILE A 227 2.95 6.19 -11.50
N GLY A 228 3.94 7.06 -11.28
CA GLY A 228 4.82 6.95 -10.12
C GLY A 228 5.61 5.63 -10.09
N GLY A 229 6.01 5.12 -11.26
CA GLY A 229 6.78 3.87 -11.40
C GLY A 229 6.01 2.60 -11.00
N VAL A 230 4.68 2.70 -10.89
CA VAL A 230 3.76 1.59 -10.62
C VAL A 230 2.79 1.47 -11.80
N HIS A 231 2.67 0.26 -12.34
CA HIS A 231 1.66 -0.05 -13.35
C HIS A 231 0.31 -0.28 -12.70
N SER A 232 -0.75 0.20 -13.34
CA SER A 232 -2.14 0.11 -12.89
C SER A 232 -3.03 -0.48 -13.97
#